data_AF-A0A2M7QHG1-F1
#
_entry.id   AF-A0A2M7QHG1-F1
#
_cell.length_a   1.000
_cell.length_b   1.000
_cell.length_c   1.000
_cell.angle_alpha   90.00
_cell.angle_beta   90.00
_cell.angle_gamma   90.00
#
_symmetry.space_group_name_H-M   'P 1'
#
loop_
_entity.id
_entity.type
_entity.pdbx_description
1 polymer ?
#
loop_
_entity_poly.entity_id
_entity_poly.type
_entity_poly.pdbx_seq_one_letter_code
_entity_poly.pdbx_strand_id
1 'polypeptide(L)'
;MLYTKEFAEICDTSKKTIIHYDRIGLLKPSRRRGIFRLYEPQQALIFQKIMLLKSFGLKLQEIKIYIHRNDLLQSLFEKKEKELNAQKNVIEKRINKAHEFVLSLKTNKLLISPKIKTIKQYWIYALKKQGRYVDIASHQREIFKLIHDEKYHYPGLTIFHNQGYSPHDSKMTTCVYLGETKPKTIIGVDLIQVPQHKALSYTHIGSYSYMSYIWQFMDKYIIDNHLKCNPELDCREIYWKGSFFEKNEENLVTELQIPLI
;
A
#
# COMPACT_ATOMS: atom_id res chain seq x y z
N MET A 1 -0.73 0.16 56.45
CA MET A 1 -1.94 0.74 55.82
C MET A 1 -1.79 2.24 55.78
N LEU A 2 -2.29 2.88 54.73
CA LEU A 2 -2.09 4.29 54.41
C LEU A 2 -3.43 5.03 54.45
N TYR A 3 -3.47 6.21 55.05
CA TYR A 3 -4.62 7.11 54.93
C TYR A 3 -4.70 7.67 53.50
N THR A 4 -5.87 8.16 53.11
CA THR A 4 -6.12 8.66 51.74
C THR A 4 -5.12 9.71 51.27
N LYS A 5 -4.60 10.55 52.17
CA LYS A 5 -3.59 11.56 51.82
C LYS A 5 -2.25 10.92 51.47
N GLU A 6 -1.74 10.06 52.36
CA GLU A 6 -0.48 9.33 52.18
C GLU A 6 -0.53 8.42 50.94
N PHE A 7 -1.66 7.74 50.70
CA PHE A 7 -1.83 6.92 49.51
C PHE A 7 -1.88 7.76 48.22
N ALA A 8 -2.50 8.94 48.26
CA ALA A 8 -2.54 9.85 47.12
C ALA A 8 -1.15 10.41 46.78
N GLU A 9 -0.33 10.71 47.80
CA GLU A 9 1.07 11.13 47.62
C GLU A 9 1.91 10.02 46.95
N ILE A 10 1.77 8.76 47.39
CA ILE A 10 2.44 7.62 46.74
C ILE A 10 2.00 7.43 45.29
N CYS A 11 0.71 7.68 45.00
CA CYS A 11 0.15 7.56 43.66
C CYS A 11 0.35 8.81 42.78
N ASP A 12 1.11 9.81 43.26
CA ASP A 12 1.30 11.12 42.63
C ASP A 12 -0.03 11.72 42.12
N THR A 13 -1.02 11.78 43.00
CA THR A 13 -2.35 12.27 42.67
C THR A 13 -2.99 13.05 43.81
N SER A 14 -4.14 13.65 43.53
CA SER A 14 -4.89 14.38 44.54
C SER A 14 -5.71 13.43 45.42
N LYS A 15 -5.85 13.80 46.71
CA LYS A 15 -6.82 13.17 47.63
C LYS A 15 -8.23 13.12 47.02
N LYS A 16 -8.64 14.16 46.27
CA LYS A 16 -9.94 14.23 45.58
C LYS A 16 -10.09 13.11 44.54
N THR A 17 -9.03 12.78 43.80
CA THR A 17 -9.01 11.68 42.82
C THR A 17 -9.27 10.33 43.49
N ILE A 18 -8.55 10.03 44.57
CA ILE A 18 -8.71 8.76 45.29
C ILE A 18 -10.13 8.63 45.89
N ILE A 19 -10.66 9.71 46.47
CA ILE A 19 -12.04 9.75 46.97
C ILE A 19 -13.05 9.56 45.83
N HIS A 20 -12.82 10.19 44.68
CA HIS A 20 -13.68 10.04 43.52
C HIS A 20 -13.68 8.59 43.01
N TYR A 21 -12.52 7.95 42.93
CA TYR A 21 -12.40 6.54 42.52
C TYR A 21 -13.07 5.58 43.50
N ASP A 22 -13.01 5.84 44.81
CA ASP A 22 -13.81 5.10 45.79
C ASP A 22 -15.31 5.29 45.54
N ARG A 23 -15.77 6.54 45.33
CA ARG A 23 -17.18 6.87 45.11
C ARG A 23 -17.78 6.17 43.89
N ILE A 24 -17.04 6.12 42.79
CA ILE A 24 -17.49 5.42 41.57
C ILE A 24 -17.23 3.90 41.62
N GLY A 25 -16.60 3.41 42.70
CA GLY A 25 -16.28 2.01 42.90
C GLY A 25 -15.16 1.48 41.99
N LEU A 26 -14.27 2.35 41.53
CA LEU A 26 -13.12 2.02 40.70
C LEU A 26 -11.89 1.62 41.54
N LEU A 27 -11.69 2.25 42.70
CA LEU A 27 -10.64 1.89 43.67
C LEU A 27 -11.17 2.05 45.09
N LYS A 28 -11.62 0.95 45.69
CA LYS A 28 -12.15 0.93 47.06
C LYS A 28 -11.01 0.79 48.08
N PRO A 29 -11.10 1.41 49.27
CA PRO A 29 -10.12 1.18 50.34
C PRO A 29 -10.17 -0.26 50.84
N SER A 30 -9.02 -0.84 51.19
CA SER A 30 -8.97 -2.17 51.83
C SER A 30 -9.70 -2.20 53.18
N ARG A 31 -9.73 -1.08 53.92
CA ARG A 31 -10.45 -0.98 55.19
C ARG A 31 -11.07 0.40 55.40
N ARG A 32 -12.21 0.44 56.10
CA ARG A 32 -12.81 1.68 56.62
C ARG A 32 -12.71 1.69 58.15
N ARG A 33 -12.34 2.84 58.72
CA ARG A 33 -12.33 3.09 60.18
C ARG A 33 -13.10 4.37 60.45
N GLY A 34 -14.39 4.25 60.77
CA GLY A 34 -15.31 5.40 60.84
C GLY A 34 -15.35 6.15 59.49
N ILE A 35 -15.02 7.45 59.52
CA ILE A 35 -14.96 8.29 58.32
C ILE A 35 -13.65 8.13 57.51
N PHE A 36 -12.65 7.42 58.06
CA PHE A 36 -11.35 7.26 57.44
C PHE A 36 -11.31 6.08 56.45
N ARG A 37 -10.68 6.31 55.29
CA ARG A 37 -10.40 5.30 54.26
C ARG A 37 -8.93 4.91 54.35
N LEU A 38 -8.68 3.62 54.52
CA LEU A 38 -7.35 3.04 54.65
C LEU A 38 -7.06 2.15 53.44
N TYR A 39 -5.93 2.41 52.80
CA TYR A 39 -5.46 1.69 51.62
C TYR A 39 -4.22 0.86 51.96
N GLU A 40 -4.08 -0.28 51.31
CA GLU A 40 -2.82 -1.04 51.37
C GLU A 40 -1.84 -0.51 50.32
N PRO A 41 -0.52 -0.49 50.60
CA PRO A 41 0.49 -0.08 49.62
C PRO A 41 0.35 -0.82 48.27
N GLN A 42 -0.02 -2.11 48.29
CA GLN A 42 -0.22 -2.94 47.11
C GLN A 42 -1.36 -2.41 46.19
N GLN A 43 -2.31 -1.65 46.72
CA GLN A 43 -3.36 -1.04 45.90
C GLN A 43 -2.83 0.04 44.95
N ALA A 44 -1.59 0.51 45.13
CA ALA A 44 -0.91 1.39 44.17
C ALA A 44 -0.74 0.70 42.80
N LEU A 45 -0.58 -0.63 42.75
CA LEU A 45 -0.53 -1.38 41.50
C LEU A 45 -1.86 -1.31 40.73
N ILE A 46 -2.99 -1.33 41.45
CA ILE A 46 -4.31 -1.15 40.84
C ILE A 46 -4.43 0.28 40.31
N PHE A 47 -3.95 1.28 41.06
CA PHE A 47 -3.93 2.66 40.60
C PHE A 47 -3.08 2.85 39.33
N GLN A 48 -1.87 2.28 39.28
CA GLN A 48 -1.03 2.30 38.08
C GLN A 48 -1.75 1.68 36.88
N LYS A 49 -2.47 0.57 37.08
CA LYS A 49 -3.30 -0.04 36.03
C LYS A 49 -4.40 0.90 35.53
N ILE A 50 -5.08 1.63 36.42
CA ILE A 50 -6.07 2.67 36.03
C ILE A 50 -5.39 3.75 35.17
N MET A 51 -4.21 4.22 35.56
CA MET A 51 -3.48 5.27 34.84
C MET A 51 -3.03 4.82 33.46
N LEU A 52 -2.54 3.59 33.33
CA LEU A 52 -2.21 3.01 32.04
C LEU A 52 -3.44 2.94 31.14
N LEU A 53 -4.56 2.41 31.63
CA LEU A 53 -5.79 2.34 30.83
C LEU A 53 -6.30 3.73 30.40
N LYS A 54 -6.17 4.72 31.28
CA LYS A 54 -6.51 6.11 30.98
C LYS A 54 -5.60 6.73 29.92
N SER A 55 -4.29 6.41 29.91
CA SER A 55 -3.36 6.93 28.89
C SER A 55 -3.69 6.40 27.49
N PHE A 56 -4.31 5.22 27.41
CA PHE A 56 -4.87 4.68 26.16
C PHE A 56 -6.26 5.22 25.81
N GLY A 57 -6.75 6.25 26.51
CA GLY A 57 -7.97 6.97 26.19
C GLY A 57 -9.26 6.34 26.68
N LEU A 58 -9.20 5.31 27.55
CA LEU A 58 -10.41 4.70 28.11
C LEU A 58 -11.06 5.65 29.14
N LYS A 59 -12.39 5.69 29.12
CA LYS A 59 -13.20 6.41 30.11
C LYS A 59 -13.25 5.63 31.42
N LEU A 60 -13.38 6.32 32.55
CA LEU A 60 -13.40 5.69 33.89
C LEU A 60 -14.46 4.58 34.04
N GLN A 61 -15.60 4.71 33.36
CA GLN A 61 -16.66 3.70 33.34
C GLN A 61 -16.22 2.41 32.64
N GLU A 62 -15.49 2.53 31.53
CA GLU A 62 -14.94 1.39 30.79
C GLU A 62 -13.84 0.72 31.61
N ILE A 63 -12.93 1.51 32.20
CA ILE A 63 -11.84 1.00 33.05
C ILE A 63 -12.41 0.13 34.18
N LYS A 64 -13.52 0.53 34.80
CA LYS A 64 -14.16 -0.24 35.87
C LYS A 64 -14.58 -1.65 35.44
N ILE A 65 -14.96 -1.84 34.18
CA ILE A 65 -15.35 -3.15 33.63
C ILE A 65 -14.11 -4.04 33.45
N TYR A 66 -13.02 -3.45 32.97
CA TYR A 66 -11.83 -4.20 32.55
C TYR A 66 -10.79 -4.43 33.66
N ILE A 67 -10.76 -3.59 34.69
CA ILE A 67 -9.65 -3.56 35.65
C ILE A 67 -9.39 -4.88 36.37
N HIS A 68 -10.42 -5.72 36.54
CA HIS A 68 -10.34 -7.05 37.15
C HIS A 68 -10.40 -8.21 36.15
N ARG A 69 -10.43 -7.93 34.84
CA ARG A 69 -10.61 -8.91 33.77
C ARG A 69 -9.40 -8.88 32.84
N ASN A 70 -8.34 -9.60 33.23
CA ASN A 70 -7.07 -9.61 32.50
C ASN A 70 -7.20 -10.19 31.08
N ASP A 71 -8.08 -11.17 30.90
CA ASP A 71 -8.45 -11.78 29.62
C ASP A 71 -9.03 -10.75 28.62
N LEU A 72 -9.96 -9.91 29.10
CA LEU A 72 -10.57 -8.86 28.28
C LEU A 72 -9.61 -7.71 27.98
N LEU A 73 -8.70 -7.42 28.91
CA LEU A 73 -7.66 -6.41 28.70
C LEU A 73 -6.64 -6.84 27.65
N GLN A 74 -6.17 -8.09 27.71
CA GLN A 74 -5.21 -8.61 26.74
C GLN A 74 -5.76 -8.48 25.31
N SER A 75 -6.97 -8.99 25.07
CA SER A 75 -7.61 -8.92 23.75
C SER A 75 -7.86 -7.47 23.28
N LEU A 76 -8.26 -6.56 24.18
CA LEU A 76 -8.41 -5.14 23.87
C LEU A 76 -7.09 -4.51 23.41
N PHE A 77 -6.00 -4.81 24.12
CA PHE A 77 -4.68 -4.24 23.82
C PHE A 77 -4.03 -4.84 22.58
N GLU A 78 -4.18 -6.14 22.34
CA GLU A 78 -3.75 -6.76 21.08
C GLU A 78 -4.47 -6.14 19.87
N LYS A 79 -5.77 -5.83 20.01
CA LYS A 79 -6.51 -5.13 18.97
C LYS A 79 -6.00 -3.70 18.77
N LYS A 80 -5.80 -2.94 19.85
CA LYS A 80 -5.25 -1.58 19.78
C LYS A 80 -3.85 -1.55 19.17
N GLU A 81 -3.00 -2.50 19.53
CA GLU A 81 -1.65 -2.63 18.98
C GLU A 81 -1.70 -2.87 17.47
N LYS A 82 -2.58 -3.76 16.99
CA LYS A 82 -2.78 -3.97 15.55
C LYS A 82 -3.26 -2.70 14.84
N GLU A 83 -4.21 -1.97 15.43
CA GLU A 83 -4.71 -0.70 14.88
C GLU A 83 -3.59 0.36 14.80
N LEU A 84 -2.79 0.51 15.87
CA LEU A 84 -1.67 1.45 15.92
C LEU A 84 -0.57 1.09 14.92
N ASN A 85 -0.25 -0.20 14.77
CA ASN A 85 0.72 -0.67 13.78
C ASN A 85 0.23 -0.41 12.34
N ALA A 86 -1.06 -0.59 12.07
CA ALA A 86 -1.63 -0.25 10.76
C ALA A 86 -1.52 1.26 10.48
N GLN A 87 -1.79 2.11 11.46
CA GLN A 87 -1.63 3.56 11.34
C GLN A 87 -0.17 3.96 11.12
N LYS A 88 0.77 3.35 11.87
CA LYS A 88 2.21 3.56 11.70
C LYS A 88 2.64 3.29 10.26
N ASN A 89 2.24 2.16 9.68
CA ASN A 89 2.58 1.81 8.30
C ASN A 89 2.06 2.84 7.28
N VAL A 90 0.86 3.38 7.49
CA VAL A 90 0.30 4.43 6.62
C VAL A 90 1.10 5.73 6.73
N ILE A 91 1.49 6.12 7.94
CA ILE A 91 2.28 7.32 8.19
C ILE A 91 3.68 7.17 7.60
N GLU A 92 4.34 6.03 7.78
CA GLU A 92 5.67 5.75 7.20
C GLU A 92 5.64 5.83 5.67
N LYS A 93 4.61 5.29 5.01
CA LYS A 93 4.42 5.45 3.56
C LYS A 93 4.32 6.91 3.14
N ARG A 94 3.59 7.74 3.90
CA ARG A 94 3.47 9.19 3.62
C ARG A 94 4.79 9.92 3.81
N ILE A 95 5.55 9.58 4.84
CA ILE A 95 6.88 10.14 5.10
C ILE A 95 7.82 9.82 3.92
N ASN A 96 7.82 8.57 3.45
CA ASN A 96 8.66 8.18 2.30
C ASN A 96 8.31 8.97 1.03
N LYS A 97 7.01 9.10 0.71
CA LYS A 97 6.56 9.92 -0.43
C LYS A 97 6.99 11.39 -0.30
N ALA A 98 6.90 11.95 0.90
CA ALA A 98 7.37 13.31 1.15
C ALA A 98 8.89 13.44 0.94
N HIS A 99 9.68 12.47 1.41
CA HIS A 99 11.13 12.45 1.18
C HIS A 99 11.49 12.36 -0.31
N GLU A 100 10.84 11.47 -1.06
CA GLU A 100 11.04 11.35 -2.51
C GLU A 100 10.72 12.66 -3.23
N PHE A 101 9.62 13.30 -2.87
CA PHE A 101 9.22 14.58 -3.43
C PHE A 101 10.26 15.68 -3.13
N VAL A 102 10.73 15.78 -1.88
CA VAL A 102 11.77 16.75 -1.50
C VAL A 102 13.06 16.52 -2.28
N LEU A 103 13.47 15.27 -2.48
CA LEU A 103 14.66 14.93 -3.28
C LEU A 103 14.49 15.35 -4.76
N SER A 104 13.30 15.17 -5.32
CA SER A 104 13.01 15.61 -6.69
C SER A 104 13.11 17.12 -6.86
N LEU A 105 12.59 17.89 -5.89
CA LEU A 105 12.64 19.35 -5.92
C LEU A 105 14.08 19.88 -5.82
N LYS A 106 14.93 19.24 -5.01
CA LYS A 106 16.33 19.68 -4.79
C LYS A 106 17.25 19.42 -5.98
N THR A 107 17.00 18.34 -6.70
CA THR A 107 17.93 17.87 -7.74
C THR A 107 17.61 18.41 -9.14
N ASN A 108 16.45 19.08 -9.32
CA ASN A 108 15.88 19.44 -10.62
C ASN A 108 15.85 18.24 -11.61
N LYS A 109 16.06 17.02 -11.10
CA LYS A 109 15.97 15.76 -11.82
C LYS A 109 14.54 15.33 -11.68
N LEU A 110 13.90 15.20 -12.83
CA LEU A 110 12.58 14.65 -13.01
C LEU A 110 12.53 13.30 -12.25
N LEU A 111 11.50 13.08 -11.42
CA LEU A 111 11.24 11.80 -10.73
C LEU A 111 11.23 10.62 -11.72
N ILE A 112 10.98 10.94 -12.99
CA ILE A 112 10.96 10.02 -14.11
C ILE A 112 12.24 10.28 -14.92
N SER A 113 13.20 9.35 -14.83
CA SER A 113 14.43 9.36 -15.63
C SER A 113 14.37 8.21 -16.64
N PRO A 114 13.77 8.42 -17.81
CA PRO A 114 13.66 7.37 -18.82
C PRO A 114 15.03 7.04 -19.40
N LYS A 115 15.19 5.82 -19.90
CA LYS A 115 16.43 5.32 -20.48
C LYS A 115 16.16 4.78 -21.87
N ILE A 116 17.01 5.12 -22.82
CA ILE A 116 17.03 4.47 -24.13
C ILE A 116 17.76 3.14 -23.97
N LYS A 117 17.11 2.04 -24.34
CA LYS A 117 17.71 0.71 -24.30
C LYS A 117 17.34 -0.10 -25.54
N THR A 118 18.21 -1.05 -25.90
CA THR A 118 17.93 -2.04 -26.95
C THR A 118 17.14 -3.18 -26.34
N ILE A 119 15.92 -3.39 -26.82
CA ILE A 119 15.05 -4.50 -26.46
C ILE A 119 15.36 -5.65 -27.41
N LYS A 120 15.75 -6.80 -26.88
CA LYS A 120 15.93 -8.02 -27.66
C LYS A 120 14.60 -8.49 -28.25
N GLN A 121 14.64 -9.37 -29.25
CA GLN A 121 13.43 -10.00 -29.73
C GLN A 121 12.73 -10.81 -28.63
N TYR A 122 11.40 -10.88 -28.68
CA TYR A 122 10.63 -11.72 -27.77
C TYR A 122 9.30 -12.14 -28.39
N TRP A 123 8.69 -13.16 -27.81
CA TRP A 123 7.39 -13.68 -28.22
C TRP A 123 6.29 -13.24 -27.27
N ILE A 124 5.12 -13.03 -27.83
CA ILE A 124 3.90 -12.74 -27.09
C ILE A 124 2.73 -13.56 -27.62
N TYR A 125 1.83 -13.95 -26.73
CA TYR A 125 0.46 -14.21 -27.14
C TYR A 125 -0.30 -12.89 -27.18
N ALA A 126 -1.17 -12.71 -28.15
CA ALA A 126 -1.88 -11.48 -28.39
C ALA A 126 -3.37 -11.74 -28.61
N LEU A 127 -4.18 -10.86 -28.04
CA LEU A 127 -5.62 -10.84 -28.23
C LEU A 127 -6.06 -9.38 -28.40
N LYS A 128 -6.56 -9.04 -29.59
CA LYS A 128 -7.02 -7.70 -29.93
C LYS A 128 -8.29 -7.36 -29.14
N LYS A 129 -8.33 -6.13 -28.60
CA LYS A 129 -9.44 -5.62 -27.79
C LYS A 129 -9.69 -4.15 -28.11
N GLN A 130 -10.88 -3.69 -27.77
CA GLN A 130 -11.24 -2.29 -27.79
C GLN A 130 -12.08 -1.99 -26.56
N GLY A 131 -11.78 -0.88 -25.89
CA GLY A 131 -12.52 -0.48 -24.69
C GLY A 131 -11.75 0.50 -23.82
N ARG A 132 -12.16 0.58 -22.55
CA ARG A 132 -11.56 1.49 -21.57
C ARG A 132 -10.37 0.84 -20.88
N TYR A 133 -9.46 1.65 -20.36
CA TYR A 133 -8.30 1.15 -19.61
C TYR A 133 -8.70 0.41 -18.34
N VAL A 134 -9.81 0.79 -17.70
CA VAL A 134 -10.35 0.08 -16.53
C VAL A 134 -10.74 -1.37 -16.84
N ASP A 135 -11.01 -1.68 -18.12
CA ASP A 135 -11.40 -3.00 -18.58
C ASP A 135 -10.18 -3.87 -18.96
N ILE A 136 -8.95 -3.32 -19.00
CA ILE A 136 -7.71 -4.04 -19.35
C ILE A 136 -7.53 -5.27 -18.48
N ALA A 137 -7.76 -5.17 -17.17
CA ALA A 137 -7.65 -6.33 -16.28
C ALA A 137 -8.63 -7.45 -16.67
N SER A 138 -9.84 -7.12 -17.09
CA SER A 138 -10.80 -8.14 -17.54
C SER A 138 -10.32 -8.85 -18.80
N HIS A 139 -9.80 -8.09 -19.78
CA HIS A 139 -9.26 -8.61 -21.02
C HIS A 139 -7.98 -9.43 -20.82
N GLN A 140 -7.11 -8.99 -19.92
CA GLN A 140 -5.90 -9.71 -19.57
C GLN A 140 -6.22 -11.07 -18.93
N ARG A 141 -7.24 -11.12 -18.06
CA ARG A 141 -7.70 -12.38 -17.46
C ARG A 141 -8.21 -13.37 -18.53
N GLU A 142 -8.83 -12.87 -19.59
CA GLU A 142 -9.31 -13.70 -20.71
C GLU A 142 -8.15 -14.40 -21.43
N ILE A 143 -7.10 -13.65 -21.82
CA ILE A 143 -5.95 -14.27 -22.50
C ILE A 143 -5.21 -15.25 -21.57
N PHE A 144 -5.05 -14.94 -20.28
CA PHE A 144 -4.46 -15.87 -19.31
C PHE A 144 -5.23 -17.19 -19.19
N LYS A 145 -6.57 -17.13 -19.24
CA LYS A 145 -7.41 -18.34 -19.27
C LYS A 145 -7.23 -19.14 -20.55
N LEU A 146 -7.18 -18.48 -21.71
CA LEU A 146 -7.01 -19.14 -23.01
C LEU A 146 -5.67 -19.90 -23.11
N ILE A 147 -4.62 -19.37 -22.48
CA ILE A 147 -3.30 -20.01 -22.46
C ILE A 147 -3.11 -21.00 -21.30
N HIS A 148 -4.16 -21.24 -20.51
CA HIS A 148 -4.14 -22.10 -19.32
C HIS A 148 -3.09 -21.70 -18.27
N ASP A 149 -2.78 -20.41 -18.13
CA ASP A 149 -1.89 -19.88 -17.10
C ASP A 149 -2.68 -19.22 -15.96
N GLU A 150 -3.31 -20.05 -15.13
CA GLU A 150 -4.16 -19.59 -14.02
C GLU A 150 -3.38 -18.98 -12.85
N LYS A 151 -2.06 -19.23 -12.79
CA LYS A 151 -1.17 -18.71 -11.75
C LYS A 151 -0.42 -17.46 -12.19
N TYR A 152 -0.65 -16.97 -13.42
CA TYR A 152 -0.02 -15.75 -13.94
C TYR A 152 1.50 -15.81 -13.86
N HIS A 153 2.10 -16.94 -14.26
CA HIS A 153 3.55 -17.11 -14.25
C HIS A 153 4.25 -16.13 -15.19
N TYR A 154 3.56 -15.75 -16.27
CA TYR A 154 4.08 -14.81 -17.25
C TYR A 154 3.60 -13.37 -16.98
N PRO A 155 4.44 -12.36 -17.25
CA PRO A 155 4.01 -10.97 -17.18
C PRO A 155 2.91 -10.68 -18.20
N GLY A 156 1.91 -9.91 -17.76
CA GLY A 156 0.96 -9.31 -18.66
C GLY A 156 1.60 -8.18 -19.47
N LEU A 157 1.14 -7.97 -20.70
CA LEU A 157 1.56 -6.86 -21.55
C LEU A 157 0.32 -6.23 -22.22
N THR A 158 0.32 -4.93 -22.47
CA THR A 158 -0.71 -4.25 -23.27
C THR A 158 -0.03 -3.35 -24.30
N ILE A 159 -0.41 -3.51 -25.57
CA ILE A 159 0.01 -2.66 -26.68
C ILE A 159 -1.11 -1.66 -26.97
N PHE A 160 -0.78 -0.38 -27.09
CA PHE A 160 -1.73 0.70 -27.33
C PHE A 160 -1.58 1.22 -28.76
N HIS A 161 -2.62 1.07 -29.58
CA HIS A 161 -2.61 1.46 -30.99
C HIS A 161 -3.06 2.91 -31.22
N ASN A 162 -3.51 3.59 -30.18
CA ASN A 162 -3.84 5.01 -30.21
C ASN A 162 -2.58 5.81 -29.87
N GLN A 163 -2.44 7.01 -30.45
CA GLN A 163 -1.39 7.94 -30.04
C GLN A 163 -1.72 8.55 -28.67
N GLY A 164 -0.76 8.47 -27.74
CA GLY A 164 -0.89 9.02 -26.39
C GLY A 164 -1.87 8.26 -25.49
N TYR A 165 -2.09 8.82 -24.29
CA TYR A 165 -2.95 8.23 -23.27
C TYR A 165 -4.44 8.45 -23.59
N SER A 166 -5.15 7.38 -23.99
CA SER A 166 -6.58 7.42 -24.35
C SER A 166 -7.40 6.41 -23.52
N PRO A 167 -7.88 6.79 -22.31
CA PRO A 167 -8.44 5.83 -21.35
C PRO A 167 -9.89 5.40 -21.61
N HIS A 168 -10.64 6.13 -22.45
CA HIS A 168 -12.09 5.94 -22.60
C HIS A 168 -12.49 5.06 -23.79
N ASP A 169 -11.73 5.08 -24.88
CA ASP A 169 -11.93 4.23 -26.05
C ASP A 169 -10.59 4.02 -26.74
N SER A 170 -9.90 2.94 -26.38
CA SER A 170 -8.62 2.59 -26.94
C SER A 170 -8.70 1.26 -27.66
N LYS A 171 -8.16 1.25 -28.88
CA LYS A 171 -7.75 0.04 -29.57
C LYS A 171 -6.45 -0.42 -28.95
N MET A 172 -6.49 -1.60 -28.36
CA MET A 172 -5.37 -2.17 -27.64
C MET A 172 -5.24 -3.66 -27.95
N THR A 173 -4.05 -4.20 -27.77
CA THR A 173 -3.85 -5.64 -27.80
C THR A 173 -3.36 -6.06 -26.42
N THR A 174 -4.17 -6.87 -25.73
CA THR A 174 -3.74 -7.49 -24.48
C THR A 174 -2.92 -8.72 -24.78
N CYS A 175 -1.82 -8.86 -24.07
CA CYS A 175 -0.79 -9.83 -24.38
C CYS A 175 -0.28 -10.55 -23.13
N VAL A 176 0.41 -11.66 -23.36
CA VAL A 176 1.23 -12.36 -22.36
C VAL A 176 2.66 -12.43 -22.88
N TYR A 177 3.63 -12.00 -22.08
CA TYR A 177 5.05 -11.97 -22.43
C TYR A 177 5.72 -13.34 -22.22
N LEU A 178 6.35 -13.90 -23.25
CA LEU A 178 6.86 -15.28 -23.25
C LEU A 178 8.39 -15.39 -23.31
N GLY A 179 9.09 -14.27 -23.49
CA GLY A 179 10.56 -14.23 -23.57
C GLY A 179 11.12 -14.50 -24.97
N GLU A 180 12.42 -14.82 -25.04
CA GLU A 180 13.18 -14.86 -26.31
C GLU A 180 12.97 -16.15 -27.12
N THR A 181 12.53 -17.23 -26.47
CA THR A 181 12.31 -18.56 -27.06
C THR A 181 10.92 -18.69 -27.67
N LYS A 182 10.84 -19.32 -28.86
CA LYS A 182 9.56 -19.53 -29.54
C LYS A 182 8.70 -20.54 -28.76
N PRO A 183 7.49 -20.15 -28.33
CA PRO A 183 6.57 -21.03 -27.62
C PRO A 183 5.79 -21.93 -28.60
N LYS A 184 4.97 -22.83 -28.05
CA LYS A 184 3.98 -23.58 -28.83
C LYS A 184 2.84 -22.66 -29.26
N THR A 185 2.21 -22.93 -30.39
CA THR A 185 0.99 -22.20 -30.78
C THR A 185 -0.20 -22.68 -29.94
N ILE A 186 -1.08 -21.76 -29.54
CA ILE A 186 -2.33 -22.05 -28.82
C ILE A 186 -3.49 -21.56 -29.68
N ILE A 187 -4.54 -22.37 -29.82
CA ILE A 187 -5.72 -22.03 -30.61
C ILE A 187 -6.48 -20.90 -29.92
N GLY A 188 -6.89 -19.89 -30.69
CA GLY A 188 -7.69 -18.77 -30.18
C GLY A 188 -6.89 -17.56 -29.69
N VAL A 189 -5.56 -17.60 -29.79
CA VAL A 189 -4.68 -16.44 -29.52
C VAL A 189 -3.65 -16.31 -30.65
N ASP A 190 -3.31 -15.07 -31.00
CA ASP A 190 -2.27 -14.81 -31.99
C ASP A 190 -0.90 -14.99 -31.35
N LEU A 191 0.03 -15.67 -32.02
CA LEU A 191 1.43 -15.76 -31.61
C LEU A 191 2.26 -14.78 -32.44
N ILE A 192 2.80 -13.74 -31.79
CA ILE A 192 3.51 -12.66 -32.47
C ILE A 192 4.96 -12.61 -31.97
N GLN A 193 5.90 -12.46 -32.90
CA GLN A 193 7.29 -12.15 -32.60
C GLN A 193 7.48 -10.63 -32.65
N VAL A 194 7.90 -10.04 -31.55
CA VAL A 194 8.33 -8.64 -31.52
C VAL A 194 9.82 -8.61 -31.88
N PRO A 195 10.22 -7.89 -32.93
CA PRO A 195 11.61 -7.83 -33.35
C PRO A 195 12.47 -7.05 -32.35
N GLN A 196 13.78 -7.25 -32.43
CA GLN A 196 14.73 -6.40 -31.70
C GLN A 196 14.56 -4.94 -32.14
N HIS A 197 14.45 -4.02 -31.18
CA HIS A 197 14.25 -2.60 -31.46
C HIS A 197 14.85 -1.73 -30.34
N LYS A 198 15.05 -0.45 -30.60
CA LYS A 198 15.35 0.54 -29.55
C LYS A 198 14.05 1.05 -28.96
N ALA A 199 14.03 1.30 -27.65
CA ALA A 199 12.89 1.91 -26.99
C ALA A 199 13.36 2.90 -25.93
N LEU A 200 12.63 4.02 -25.80
CA LEU A 200 12.62 4.81 -24.59
C LEU A 200 11.81 4.03 -23.55
N SER A 201 12.43 3.73 -22.41
CA SER A 201 11.85 2.87 -21.38
C SER A 201 11.90 3.57 -20.02
N TYR A 202 10.80 3.48 -19.28
CA TYR A 202 10.75 3.85 -17.88
C TYR A 202 10.03 2.78 -17.08
N THR A 203 10.61 2.39 -15.95
CA THR A 203 10.00 1.44 -15.01
C THR A 203 9.47 2.19 -13.81
N HIS A 204 8.16 2.15 -13.65
CA HIS A 204 7.44 2.70 -12.51
C HIS A 204 7.23 1.62 -11.46
N ILE A 205 7.41 2.01 -10.19
CA ILE A 205 7.07 1.19 -9.03
C ILE A 205 5.95 1.93 -8.29
N GLY A 206 4.74 1.37 -8.30
CA GLY A 206 3.58 1.93 -7.62
C GLY A 206 2.28 1.86 -8.42
N SER A 207 1.25 2.52 -7.90
CA SER A 207 -0.13 2.42 -8.41
C SER A 207 -0.25 2.82 -9.88
N TYR A 208 -1.13 2.14 -10.62
CA TYR A 208 -1.48 2.46 -12.00
C TYR A 208 -2.10 3.86 -12.16
N SER A 209 -2.59 4.46 -11.06
CA SER A 209 -3.09 5.85 -11.05
C SER A 209 -2.05 6.88 -11.53
N TYR A 210 -0.75 6.56 -11.46
CA TYR A 210 0.32 7.41 -11.97
C TYR A 210 0.62 7.25 -13.45
N MET A 211 0.08 6.20 -14.11
CA MET A 211 0.44 5.89 -15.50
C MET A 211 0.11 7.04 -16.45
N SER A 212 -1.02 7.74 -16.28
CA SER A 212 -1.37 8.90 -17.11
C SER A 212 -0.31 10.00 -17.07
N TYR A 213 0.26 10.28 -15.90
CA TYR A 213 1.34 11.26 -15.73
C TYR A 213 2.64 10.77 -16.37
N ILE A 214 2.95 9.48 -16.23
CA ILE A 214 4.14 8.87 -16.82
C ILE A 214 4.08 8.92 -18.35
N TRP A 215 2.93 8.61 -18.95
CA TRP A 215 2.71 8.75 -20.39
C TRP A 215 2.95 10.19 -20.86
N GLN A 216 2.29 11.17 -20.24
CA GLN A 216 2.46 12.58 -20.58
C GLN A 216 3.92 13.04 -20.46
N PHE A 217 4.61 12.57 -19.42
CA PHE A 217 6.01 12.88 -19.22
C PHE A 217 6.89 12.27 -20.32
N MET A 218 6.67 11.00 -20.67
CA MET A 218 7.44 10.30 -21.70
C MET A 218 7.21 10.92 -23.09
N ASP A 219 5.97 11.29 -23.42
CA ASP A 219 5.63 12.00 -24.65
C ASP A 219 6.34 13.36 -24.71
N LYS A 220 6.30 14.13 -23.61
CA LYS A 220 7.04 15.40 -23.50
C LYS A 220 8.54 15.20 -23.65
N TYR A 221 9.10 14.15 -23.04
CA TYR A 221 10.54 13.85 -23.13
C TYR A 221 10.96 13.57 -24.57
N ILE A 222 10.14 12.85 -25.35
CA ILE A 222 10.40 12.58 -26.77
C ILE A 222 10.44 13.88 -27.56
N ILE A 223 9.49 14.78 -27.33
CA ILE A 223 9.41 16.10 -28.00
C ILE A 223 10.62 16.95 -27.63
N ASP A 224 10.90 17.12 -26.32
CA ASP A 224 11.95 17.99 -25.79
C ASP A 224 13.37 17.50 -26.21
N ASN A 225 13.54 16.19 -26.46
CA ASN A 225 14.81 15.61 -26.89
C ASN A 225 14.86 15.25 -28.39
N HIS A 226 13.86 15.68 -29.17
CA HIS A 226 13.77 15.43 -30.62
C HIS A 226 13.92 13.95 -31.03
N LEU A 227 13.41 13.04 -30.20
CA LEU A 227 13.42 11.61 -30.50
C LEU A 227 12.33 11.26 -31.51
N LYS A 228 12.57 10.23 -32.34
CA LYS A 228 11.59 9.76 -33.34
C LYS A 228 11.04 8.40 -32.94
N CYS A 229 9.71 8.31 -32.84
CA CYS A 229 9.01 7.06 -32.57
C CYS A 229 9.06 6.12 -33.78
N ASN A 230 9.11 4.81 -33.51
CA ASN A 230 9.04 3.80 -34.54
C ASN A 230 7.61 3.71 -35.11
N PRO A 231 7.41 3.80 -36.44
CA PRO A 231 6.08 3.76 -37.03
C PRO A 231 5.47 2.35 -37.11
N GLU A 232 6.27 1.29 -36.98
CA GLU A 232 5.82 -0.11 -37.10
C GLU A 232 5.54 -0.75 -35.73
N LEU A 233 6.02 -0.13 -34.64
CA LEU A 233 5.91 -0.67 -33.30
C LEU A 233 5.21 0.32 -32.38
N ASP A 234 4.03 -0.09 -31.93
CA ASP A 234 3.23 0.67 -30.99
C ASP A 234 3.80 0.65 -29.57
N CYS A 235 3.41 1.67 -28.81
CA CYS A 235 3.77 1.82 -27.40
C CYS A 235 3.13 0.72 -26.56
N ARG A 236 3.81 0.34 -25.47
CA ARG A 236 3.37 -0.81 -24.66
C ARG A 236 3.70 -0.67 -23.19
N GLU A 237 2.81 -1.18 -22.35
CA GLU A 237 3.02 -1.38 -20.92
C GLU A 237 3.28 -2.86 -20.64
N ILE A 238 4.33 -3.15 -19.85
CA ILE A 238 4.67 -4.49 -19.39
C ILE A 238 4.52 -4.53 -17.87
N TYR A 239 3.64 -5.40 -17.39
CA TYR A 239 3.33 -5.55 -15.96
C TYR A 239 4.22 -6.64 -15.34
N TRP A 240 5.50 -6.33 -15.12
CA TRP A 240 6.48 -7.25 -14.50
C TRP A 240 6.02 -7.78 -13.15
N LYS A 241 5.37 -6.93 -12.35
CA LYS A 241 4.59 -7.32 -11.17
C LYS A 241 3.22 -6.67 -11.26
N GLY A 242 2.32 -7.31 -12.00
CA GLY A 242 0.96 -6.83 -12.21
C GLY A 242 0.00 -7.16 -11.06
N SER A 243 -1.18 -6.54 -11.10
CA SER A 243 -2.25 -6.65 -10.09
C SER A 243 -2.83 -8.06 -9.89
N PHE A 244 -2.54 -9.00 -10.80
CA PHE A 244 -2.91 -10.41 -10.61
C PHE A 244 -1.99 -11.15 -9.64
N PHE A 245 -0.74 -10.70 -9.51
CA PHE A 245 0.28 -11.29 -8.65
C PHE A 245 0.48 -10.48 -7.36
N GLU A 246 0.51 -9.15 -7.46
CA GLU A 246 0.74 -8.25 -6.33
C GLU A 246 -0.55 -7.47 -6.01
N LYS A 247 -1.01 -7.58 -4.75
CA LYS A 247 -2.25 -6.94 -4.28
C LYS A 247 -2.01 -5.53 -3.72
N ASN A 248 -0.81 -5.24 -3.25
CA ASN A 248 -0.44 -3.92 -2.77
C ASN A 248 -0.05 -3.05 -3.96
N GLU A 249 -0.88 -2.06 -4.29
CA GLU A 249 -0.65 -1.19 -5.45
C GLU A 249 0.69 -0.45 -5.41
N GLU A 250 1.24 -0.19 -4.22
CA GLU A 250 2.55 0.49 -4.06
C GLU A 250 3.74 -0.40 -4.49
N ASN A 251 3.52 -1.71 -4.65
CA ASN A 251 4.55 -2.68 -5.02
C ASN A 251 4.47 -3.12 -6.49
N LEU A 252 3.48 -2.61 -7.25
CA LEU A 252 3.32 -2.94 -8.66
C LEU A 252 4.54 -2.45 -9.44
N VAL A 253 5.00 -3.23 -10.41
CA VAL A 253 6.14 -2.89 -11.26
C VAL A 253 5.68 -2.89 -12.71
N THR A 254 5.65 -1.71 -13.32
CA THR A 254 5.17 -1.51 -14.69
C THR A 254 6.24 -0.81 -15.51
N GLU A 255 6.55 -1.34 -16.68
CA GLU A 255 7.45 -0.71 -17.62
C GLU A 255 6.68 -0.15 -18.82
N LEU A 256 6.79 1.15 -19.05
CA LEU A 256 6.34 1.78 -20.28
C LEU A 256 7.48 1.81 -21.29
N GLN A 257 7.24 1.28 -22.48
CA GLN A 257 8.15 1.31 -23.61
C GLN A 257 7.54 2.08 -24.77
N ILE A 258 8.26 3.09 -25.25
CA ILE A 258 7.97 3.80 -26.49
C ILE A 258 9.06 3.43 -27.51
N PRO A 259 8.74 2.63 -28.53
CA PRO A 259 9.68 2.23 -29.57
C PRO A 259 10.22 3.44 -30.34
N LEU A 260 11.52 3.42 -30.64
CA LEU A 260 12.24 4.47 -31.37
C LEU A 260 12.81 3.95 -32.70
N ILE A 261 13.13 4.87 -33.60
CA ILE A 261 13.89 4.62 -34.84
C ILE A 261 15.38 4.43 -34.53
#